data_AF-A0A5B7V5M4-F1
#
_entry.id   AF-A0A5B7V5M4-F1
#
_cell.length_a   1.000
_cell.length_b   1.000
_cell.length_c   1.000
_cell.angle_alpha   90.00
_cell.angle_beta   90.00
_cell.angle_gamma   90.00
#
_symmetry.space_group_name_H-M   'P 1'
#
loop_
_entity.id
_entity.type
_entity.pdbx_description
1 polymer ?
#
loop_
_entity_poly.entity_id
_entity_poly.type
_entity_poly.pdbx_seq_one_letter_code
_entity_poly.pdbx_strand_id
1 'polypeptide(L)'
;MTAQYIAFNSAFGATTNTMAGTSYATGAKVAIQLATPSTLQIKIIEWGISFNGSAAATPAVCELVQNGTASTCSSAHSTTTIQPIGDNAKGSGLTMGTTSSGYGNGAITSATPDKYFEAQYISPTAQFVHQYPLGREPVVAASKYCQLRVNTSATVNAIAYVVFEEC
;
A
#
# COMPACT_ATOMS: atom_id res chain seq x y z
N MET A 1 -16.82 -4.11 -17.09
CA MET A 1 -15.78 -4.64 -16.17
C MET A 1 -15.21 -3.47 -15.39
N THR A 2 -15.14 -3.60 -14.07
CA THR A 2 -14.41 -2.66 -13.21
C THR A 2 -12.94 -2.68 -13.58
N ALA A 3 -12.25 -1.54 -13.47
CA ALA A 3 -10.83 -1.47 -13.78
C ALA A 3 -10.02 -1.87 -12.55
N GLN A 4 -9.09 -2.80 -12.73
CA GLN A 4 -8.24 -3.33 -11.68
C GLN A 4 -6.84 -2.75 -11.78
N TYR A 5 -6.27 -2.42 -10.63
CA TYR A 5 -4.98 -1.76 -10.50
C TYR A 5 -4.09 -2.44 -9.47
N ILE A 6 -2.78 -2.30 -9.64
CA ILE A 6 -1.79 -2.61 -8.61
C ILE A 6 -0.99 -1.35 -8.27
N ALA A 7 -0.84 -1.07 -6.97
CA ALA A 7 0.00 -0.01 -6.44
C ALA A 7 1.20 -0.60 -5.70
N PHE A 8 2.41 -0.07 -5.94
CA PHE A 8 3.64 -0.52 -5.29
C PHE A 8 4.24 0.52 -4.33
N ASN A 9 4.93 0.06 -3.29
CA ASN A 9 5.56 0.94 -2.30
C ASN A 9 6.88 1.60 -2.76
N SER A 10 7.31 1.40 -4.01
CA SER A 10 8.55 1.96 -4.56
C SER A 10 8.40 2.32 -6.04
N ALA A 11 9.22 3.27 -6.51
CA ALA A 11 9.38 3.51 -7.95
C ALA A 11 10.08 2.33 -8.64
N PHE A 12 9.86 2.20 -9.95
CA PHE A 12 10.70 1.36 -10.80
C PHE A 12 12.03 2.09 -11.08
N GLY A 13 13.15 1.35 -11.08
CA GLY A 13 14.46 1.92 -11.36
C GLY A 13 14.53 2.52 -12.78
N ALA A 14 15.13 3.71 -12.91
CA ALA A 14 15.12 4.47 -14.17
C ALA A 14 15.87 3.80 -15.35
N THR A 15 16.78 2.86 -15.08
CA THR A 15 17.63 2.22 -16.09
C THR A 15 17.17 0.82 -16.46
N THR A 16 16.80 0.00 -15.47
CA THR A 16 16.44 -1.42 -15.65
C THR A 16 14.97 -1.72 -15.38
N ASN A 17 14.21 -0.72 -14.91
CA ASN A 17 12.80 -0.86 -14.55
C ASN A 17 12.52 -1.94 -13.49
N THR A 18 13.52 -2.26 -12.65
CA THR A 18 13.40 -3.20 -11.53
C THR A 18 13.04 -2.47 -10.24
N MET A 19 12.23 -3.08 -9.39
CA MET A 19 11.90 -2.54 -8.07
C MET A 19 13.01 -2.84 -7.06
N ALA A 20 13.43 -1.83 -6.30
CA ALA A 20 14.41 -1.98 -5.21
C ALA A 20 13.77 -2.12 -3.81
N GLY A 21 12.44 -2.04 -3.74
CA GLY A 21 11.70 -1.91 -2.48
C GLY A 21 11.96 -0.57 -1.79
N THR A 22 11.45 -0.46 -0.56
CA THR A 22 11.60 0.73 0.27
C THR A 22 12.21 0.35 1.62
N SER A 23 13.16 1.16 2.08
CA SER A 23 13.78 1.02 3.40
C SER A 23 12.91 1.65 4.49
N TYR A 24 12.57 0.86 5.49
CA TYR A 24 11.85 1.27 6.69
C TYR A 24 12.77 1.21 7.90
N ALA A 25 13.10 2.37 8.47
CA ALA A 25 13.77 2.46 9.76
C ALA A 25 12.78 2.21 10.91
N THR A 26 13.30 2.06 12.13
CA THR A 26 12.51 1.77 13.34
C THR A 26 11.30 2.69 13.50
N GLY A 27 10.17 2.09 13.89
CA GLY A 27 8.89 2.73 14.14
C GLY A 27 7.94 2.70 12.94
N ALA A 28 6.68 3.04 13.19
CA ALA A 28 5.62 2.92 12.20
C ALA A 28 5.76 3.92 11.04
N LYS A 29 5.48 3.45 9.82
CA LYS A 29 5.49 4.21 8.56
C LYS A 29 4.33 3.79 7.67
N VAL A 30 3.91 4.67 6.76
CA VAL A 30 2.98 4.36 5.67
C VAL A 30 3.79 3.94 4.44
N ALA A 31 3.62 2.69 4.02
CA ALA A 31 4.24 2.12 2.84
C ALA A 31 3.55 2.56 1.54
N ILE A 32 2.22 2.50 1.55
CA ILE A 32 1.34 2.88 0.45
C ILE A 32 0.15 3.63 1.05
N GLN A 33 -0.23 4.73 0.41
CA GLN A 33 -1.47 5.45 0.66
C GLN A 33 -2.24 5.58 -0.65
N LEU A 34 -3.52 5.22 -0.64
CA LEU A 34 -4.44 5.42 -1.76
C LEU A 34 -5.58 6.34 -1.32
N ALA A 35 -5.72 7.48 -1.97
CA ALA A 35 -6.72 8.49 -1.66
C ALA A 35 -7.92 8.35 -2.60
N THR A 36 -9.03 7.81 -2.09
CA THR A 36 -10.28 7.73 -2.83
C THR A 36 -10.89 9.13 -2.93
N PRO A 37 -11.24 9.64 -4.12
CA PRO A 37 -11.92 10.91 -4.26
C PRO A 37 -13.36 10.82 -3.72
N SER A 38 -14.11 11.93 -3.76
CA SER A 38 -15.51 11.96 -3.31
C SER A 38 -16.49 11.20 -4.20
N THR A 39 -16.06 10.83 -5.40
CA THR A 39 -16.91 10.23 -6.44
C THR A 39 -16.65 8.74 -6.66
N LEU A 40 -15.68 8.15 -5.95
CA LEU A 40 -15.21 6.79 -6.20
C LEU A 40 -14.82 6.12 -4.88
N GLN A 41 -15.10 4.82 -4.78
CA GLN A 41 -14.59 3.96 -3.72
C GLN A 41 -13.69 2.86 -4.30
N ILE A 42 -12.90 2.21 -3.47
CA ILE A 42 -12.09 1.06 -3.92
C ILE A 42 -12.40 -0.19 -3.12
N LYS A 43 -12.38 -1.34 -3.80
CA LYS A 43 -12.40 -2.67 -3.21
C LYS A 43 -10.99 -3.24 -3.23
N ILE A 44 -10.51 -3.74 -2.10
CA ILE A 44 -9.18 -4.37 -2.05
C ILE A 44 -9.32 -5.84 -2.42
N ILE A 45 -8.65 -6.25 -3.48
CA ILE A 45 -8.67 -7.64 -3.97
C ILE A 45 -7.57 -8.43 -3.29
N GLU A 46 -6.38 -7.84 -3.17
CA GLU A 46 -5.21 -8.50 -2.61
C GLU A 46 -4.25 -7.46 -2.04
N TRP A 47 -3.49 -7.84 -1.02
CA TRP A 47 -2.31 -7.11 -0.63
C TRP A 47 -1.19 -8.08 -0.25
N GLY A 48 0.03 -7.58 -0.35
CA GLY A 48 1.19 -8.37 0.02
C GLY A 48 2.39 -7.52 0.37
N ILE A 49 3.30 -8.15 1.11
CA ILE A 49 4.57 -7.56 1.49
C ILE A 49 5.61 -8.66 1.69
N SER A 50 6.84 -8.38 1.26
CA SER A 50 8.00 -9.25 1.44
C SER A 50 9.19 -8.45 1.92
N PHE A 51 9.95 -9.02 2.84
CA PHE A 51 11.21 -8.46 3.32
C PHE A 51 12.40 -9.21 2.72
N ASN A 52 13.54 -8.53 2.60
CA ASN A 52 14.76 -9.09 2.02
C ASN A 52 15.86 -9.38 3.07
N GLY A 53 15.49 -9.49 4.35
CA GLY A 53 16.43 -9.84 5.40
C GLY A 53 16.97 -11.26 5.21
N SER A 54 18.22 -11.48 5.60
CA SER A 54 18.90 -12.77 5.48
C SER A 54 18.99 -13.56 6.80
N ALA A 55 18.54 -12.97 7.90
CA ALA A 55 18.54 -13.58 9.23
C ALA A 55 17.23 -13.31 9.97
N ALA A 56 16.80 -14.28 10.78
CA ALA A 56 15.63 -14.11 11.64
C ALA A 56 15.87 -13.01 12.67
N ALA A 57 14.89 -12.13 12.85
CA ALA A 57 14.86 -11.10 13.88
C ALA A 57 13.40 -10.81 14.26
N THR A 58 13.17 -9.86 15.16
CA THR A 58 11.83 -9.46 15.58
C THR A 58 10.95 -9.14 14.36
N PRO A 59 9.81 -9.82 14.18
CA PRO A 59 8.89 -9.56 13.08
C PRO A 59 8.38 -8.11 13.05
N ALA A 60 8.20 -7.58 11.84
CA ALA A 60 7.51 -6.31 11.62
C ALA A 60 6.00 -6.51 11.74
N VAL A 61 5.30 -5.51 12.29
CA VAL A 61 3.84 -5.45 12.21
C VAL A 61 3.47 -4.77 10.90
N CYS A 62 2.71 -5.46 10.05
CA CYS A 62 2.21 -4.92 8.80
C CYS A 62 0.68 -4.94 8.83
N GLU A 63 0.06 -3.80 8.55
CA GLU A 63 -1.38 -3.61 8.69
C GLU A 63 -1.96 -2.88 7.48
N LEU A 64 -3.14 -3.31 7.06
CA LEU A 64 -3.93 -2.66 6.03
C LEU A 64 -5.15 -2.02 6.67
N VAL A 65 -5.28 -0.70 6.51
CA VAL A 65 -6.28 0.07 7.24
C VAL A 65 -6.97 1.13 6.37
N GLN A 66 -8.16 1.53 6.79
CA GLN A 66 -8.80 2.76 6.33
C GLN A 66 -8.54 3.87 7.34
N ASN A 67 -8.21 5.07 6.85
CA ASN A 67 -8.00 6.25 7.66
C ASN A 67 -8.84 7.44 7.17
N GLY A 68 -9.27 8.30 8.09
CA GLY A 68 -9.97 9.54 7.76
C GLY A 68 -9.06 10.69 7.34
N THR A 69 -7.76 10.60 7.67
CA THR A 69 -6.79 11.68 7.44
C THR A 69 -5.59 11.17 6.63
N ALA A 70 -5.19 11.94 5.62
CA ALA A 70 -3.99 11.67 4.86
C ALA A 70 -2.75 11.70 5.75
N SER A 71 -1.83 10.80 5.47
CA SER A 71 -0.44 10.87 5.93
C SER A 71 0.44 11.43 4.81
N THR A 72 1.63 11.90 5.19
CA THR A 72 2.59 12.44 4.21
C THR A 72 3.53 11.35 3.74
N CYS A 73 3.35 10.91 2.50
CA CYS A 73 4.23 9.96 1.82
C CYS A 73 5.48 10.67 1.27
N SER A 74 6.57 9.94 1.16
CA SER A 74 7.84 10.44 0.61
C SER A 74 7.80 10.69 -0.91
N SER A 75 6.88 10.03 -1.63
CA SER A 75 6.69 10.21 -3.07
C SER A 75 5.22 10.11 -3.44
N ALA A 76 4.81 10.84 -4.48
CA ALA A 76 3.46 10.73 -5.04
C ALA A 76 3.39 9.53 -5.98
N HIS A 77 2.25 8.83 -5.98
CA HIS A 77 1.97 7.85 -7.01
C HIS A 77 1.81 8.52 -8.39
N SER A 78 2.00 7.74 -9.45
CA SER A 78 1.73 8.12 -10.83
C SER A 78 1.22 6.91 -11.61
N THR A 79 0.97 7.06 -12.91
CA THR A 79 0.57 5.95 -13.80
C THR A 79 1.62 4.85 -13.92
N THR A 80 2.88 5.14 -13.57
CA THR A 80 3.93 4.11 -13.57
C THR A 80 3.90 3.27 -12.30
N THR A 81 3.47 3.82 -11.16
CA THR A 81 3.47 3.13 -9.85
C THR A 81 2.09 2.64 -9.40
N ILE A 82 1.03 3.13 -10.03
CA ILE A 82 -0.32 2.55 -10.02
C ILE A 82 -0.62 2.11 -11.46
N GLN A 83 -0.50 0.80 -11.69
CA GLN A 83 -0.58 0.22 -13.03
C GLN A 83 -1.93 -0.49 -13.21
N PRO A 84 -2.64 -0.29 -14.34
CA PRO A 84 -3.78 -1.11 -14.68
C PRO A 84 -3.31 -2.53 -14.98
N ILE A 85 -3.95 -3.53 -14.37
CA ILE A 85 -3.62 -4.96 -14.57
C ILE A 85 -4.79 -5.77 -15.15
N GLY A 86 -5.98 -5.17 -15.24
CA GLY A 86 -7.15 -5.78 -15.89
C GLY A 86 -7.33 -5.30 -17.33
N ASP A 87 -8.26 -5.95 -18.04
CA ASP A 87 -8.54 -5.70 -19.47
C ASP A 87 -9.04 -4.27 -19.77
N ASN A 88 -9.55 -3.55 -18.77
CA ASN A 88 -10.01 -2.17 -18.90
C ASN A 88 -8.91 -1.17 -18.50
N ALA A 89 -7.82 -1.14 -19.28
CA ALA A 89 -6.62 -0.33 -19.02
C ALA A 89 -6.87 1.18 -19.22
N LYS A 90 -7.46 1.83 -18.21
CA LYS A 90 -7.59 3.28 -18.09
C LYS A 90 -6.75 3.81 -16.92
N GLY A 91 -6.38 5.09 -16.94
CA GLY A 91 -5.74 5.72 -15.78
C GLY A 91 -6.63 5.65 -14.54
N SER A 92 -6.02 5.40 -13.38
CA SER A 92 -6.72 5.38 -12.09
C SER A 92 -7.37 6.74 -11.81
N GLY A 93 -8.59 6.72 -11.27
CA GLY A 93 -9.33 7.91 -10.82
C GLY A 93 -8.90 8.43 -9.44
N LEU A 94 -7.94 7.78 -8.78
CA LEU A 94 -7.42 8.22 -7.48
C LEU A 94 -6.70 9.57 -7.58
N THR A 95 -6.75 10.36 -6.50
CA THR A 95 -6.03 11.64 -6.44
C THR A 95 -4.55 11.38 -6.14
N MET A 96 -3.66 11.77 -7.05
CA MET A 96 -2.21 11.58 -6.88
C MET A 96 -1.57 12.74 -6.10
N GLY A 97 -0.67 12.43 -5.16
CA GLY A 97 0.04 13.44 -4.38
C GLY A 97 0.65 12.87 -3.10
N THR A 98 1.69 13.50 -2.57
CA THR A 98 2.35 13.05 -1.32
C THR A 98 1.44 13.11 -0.10
N THR A 99 0.42 13.97 -0.11
CA THR A 99 -0.67 14.05 0.89
C THR A 99 -1.98 13.47 0.36
N SER A 100 -1.93 12.67 -0.71
CA SER A 100 -3.08 11.97 -1.31
C SER A 100 -2.63 10.55 -1.64
N SER A 101 -2.67 10.08 -2.88
CA SER A 101 -2.11 8.78 -3.24
C SER A 101 -0.59 8.88 -3.39
N GLY A 102 0.14 8.21 -2.52
CA GLY A 102 1.60 8.23 -2.45
C GLY A 102 2.20 6.99 -1.81
N TYR A 103 3.52 6.86 -1.87
CA TYR A 103 4.25 5.71 -1.37
C TYR A 103 5.60 6.06 -0.73
N GLY A 104 6.21 5.02 -0.13
CA GLY A 104 7.57 5.02 0.39
C GLY A 104 7.59 4.86 1.90
N ASN A 105 8.22 5.76 2.64
CA ASN A 105 8.37 5.67 4.10
C ASN A 105 7.63 6.82 4.82
N GLY A 106 6.36 7.00 4.48
CA GLY A 106 5.55 8.13 4.94
C GLY A 106 5.37 8.18 6.46
N ALA A 107 5.34 9.40 7.01
CA ALA A 107 5.06 9.62 8.42
C ALA A 107 3.55 9.53 8.68
N ILE A 108 3.13 8.68 9.63
CA ILE A 108 1.71 8.53 10.00
C ILE A 108 1.24 9.80 10.70
N THR A 109 0.21 10.45 10.13
CA THR A 109 -0.38 11.68 10.69
C THR A 109 -1.51 11.40 11.70
N SER A 110 -2.30 10.34 11.49
CA SER A 110 -3.31 9.89 12.46
C SER A 110 -3.04 8.43 12.85
N ALA A 111 -2.74 8.24 14.13
CA ALA A 111 -2.46 6.92 14.70
C ALA A 111 -3.72 6.06 14.89
N THR A 112 -4.92 6.63 14.77
CA THR A 112 -6.19 5.92 14.95
C THR A 112 -6.85 5.67 13.60
N PRO A 113 -6.82 4.43 13.07
CA PRO A 113 -7.58 4.08 11.88
C PRO A 113 -9.08 4.12 12.12
N ASP A 114 -9.84 4.44 11.07
CA ASP A 114 -11.29 4.30 11.05
C ASP A 114 -11.69 2.81 11.08
N LYS A 115 -10.92 1.97 10.38
CA LYS A 115 -11.11 0.51 10.27
C LYS A 115 -9.79 -0.19 10.06
N TYR A 116 -9.62 -1.35 10.70
CA TYR A 116 -8.59 -2.32 10.33
C TYR A 116 -9.20 -3.34 9.38
N PHE A 117 -8.55 -3.57 8.24
CA PHE A 117 -8.91 -4.66 7.34
C PHE A 117 -8.11 -5.91 7.71
N GLU A 118 -6.83 -5.74 8.04
CA GLU A 118 -5.96 -6.83 8.46
C GLU A 118 -4.69 -6.33 9.16
N ALA A 119 -4.09 -7.19 9.99
CA ALA A 119 -2.76 -6.99 10.57
C ALA A 119 -2.03 -8.33 10.72
N GLN A 120 -0.72 -8.36 10.44
CA GLN A 120 0.12 -9.55 10.50
C GLN A 120 1.50 -9.23 11.09
N TYR A 121 2.07 -10.20 11.80
CA TYR A 121 3.50 -10.22 12.11
C TYR A 121 4.27 -10.92 10.98
N ILE A 122 5.23 -10.24 10.38
CA ILE A 122 5.97 -10.76 9.24
C ILE A 122 7.46 -10.72 9.56
N SER A 123 8.07 -11.90 9.54
CA SER A 123 9.51 -12.05 9.75
C SER A 123 10.30 -11.31 8.66
N PRO A 124 11.46 -10.71 8.97
CA PRO A 124 12.32 -10.07 7.96
C PRO A 124 12.82 -11.00 6.85
N THR A 125 12.68 -12.32 7.02
CA THR A 125 13.06 -13.36 6.05
C THR A 125 11.87 -13.94 5.28
N ALA A 126 10.67 -13.38 5.48
CA ALA A 126 9.42 -13.95 4.99
C ALA A 126 8.64 -12.99 4.08
N GLN A 127 7.59 -13.55 3.50
CA GLN A 127 6.60 -12.85 2.69
C GLN A 127 5.20 -13.17 3.19
N PHE A 128 4.27 -12.26 2.92
CA PHE A 128 2.85 -12.43 3.17
C PHE A 128 2.08 -11.96 1.95
N VAL A 129 1.06 -12.73 1.59
CA VAL A 129 0.09 -12.40 0.54
C VAL A 129 -1.27 -12.85 1.04
N HIS A 130 -2.25 -11.97 0.96
CA HIS A 130 -3.65 -12.33 1.21
C HIS A 130 -4.53 -11.77 0.11
N GLN A 131 -5.16 -12.71 -0.60
CA GLN A 131 -6.20 -12.45 -1.57
C GLN A 131 -7.56 -12.66 -0.91
N TYR A 132 -8.40 -11.63 -0.95
CA TYR A 132 -9.75 -11.72 -0.43
C TYR A 132 -10.61 -12.57 -1.38
N PRO A 133 -11.47 -13.45 -0.85
CA PRO A 133 -12.38 -14.20 -1.70
C PRO A 133 -13.41 -13.26 -2.32
N LEU A 134 -13.81 -13.59 -3.55
CA LEU A 134 -14.73 -12.78 -4.33
C LEU A 134 -16.05 -12.51 -3.57
N GLY A 135 -16.49 -11.26 -3.58
CA GLY A 135 -17.71 -10.80 -2.89
C GLY A 135 -17.56 -10.56 -1.39
N ARG A 136 -16.36 -10.74 -0.82
CA ARG A 136 -16.04 -10.41 0.59
C ARG A 136 -14.86 -9.45 0.72
N GLU A 137 -14.57 -8.72 -0.35
CA GLU A 137 -13.49 -7.74 -0.40
C GLU A 137 -13.80 -6.56 0.53
N PRO A 138 -12.82 -6.11 1.34
CA PRO A 138 -13.00 -4.90 2.11
C PRO A 138 -13.12 -3.69 1.19
N VAL A 139 -14.03 -2.78 1.55
CA VAL A 139 -14.28 -1.53 0.83
C VAL A 139 -13.68 -0.36 1.60
N VAL A 140 -12.89 0.45 0.89
CA VAL A 140 -12.46 1.77 1.34
C VAL A 140 -13.45 2.78 0.78
N ALA A 141 -14.18 3.44 1.67
CA ALA A 141 -15.22 4.39 1.29
C ALA A 141 -14.66 5.63 0.58
N ALA A 142 -15.49 6.31 -0.22
CA ALA A 142 -15.14 7.59 -0.84
C ALA A 142 -14.68 8.63 0.19
N SER A 143 -13.78 9.54 -0.23
CA SER A 143 -13.14 10.54 0.63
C SER A 143 -12.37 9.96 1.83
N LYS A 144 -11.88 8.72 1.73
CA LYS A 144 -11.00 8.09 2.72
C LYS A 144 -9.65 7.70 2.13
N TYR A 145 -8.78 7.18 3.00
CA TYR A 145 -7.44 6.75 2.64
C TYR A 145 -7.28 5.27 2.97
N CYS A 146 -6.90 4.46 1.98
CA CYS A 146 -6.32 3.16 2.25
C CYS A 146 -4.86 3.37 2.64
N GLN A 147 -4.41 2.76 3.73
CA GLN A 147 -3.02 2.83 4.15
C GLN A 147 -2.50 1.43 4.44
N LEU A 148 -1.44 1.04 3.75
CA LEU A 148 -0.61 -0.08 4.14
C LEU A 148 0.50 0.47 5.04
N ARG A 149 0.54 0.03 6.30
CA ARG A 149 1.50 0.52 7.29
C ARG A 149 2.44 -0.60 7.71
N VAL A 150 3.67 -0.22 8.02
CA VAL A 150 4.75 -1.11 8.44
C VAL A 150 5.38 -0.52 9.69
N ASN A 151 5.46 -1.30 10.77
CA ASN A 151 6.12 -0.92 12.01
C ASN A 151 7.21 -1.94 12.34
N THR A 152 8.45 -1.47 12.44
CA THR A 152 9.64 -2.31 12.55
C THR A 152 10.44 -1.91 13.78
N SER A 153 11.17 -2.86 14.38
CA SER A 153 12.12 -2.60 15.46
C SER A 153 13.56 -2.37 14.95
N ALA A 154 13.81 -2.67 13.67
CA ALA A 154 15.10 -2.49 13.00
C ALA A 154 14.90 -1.98 11.57
N THR A 155 15.98 -1.53 10.94
CA THR A 155 15.93 -1.13 9.53
C THR A 155 15.79 -2.35 8.63
N VAL A 156 14.74 -2.40 7.83
CA VAL A 156 14.46 -3.48 6.87
C VAL A 156 14.04 -2.88 5.55
N ASN A 157 14.30 -3.59 4.44
CA ASN A 157 13.77 -3.21 3.14
C ASN A 157 12.61 -4.15 2.79
N ALA A 158 11.51 -3.57 2.28
CA ALA A 158 10.36 -4.32 1.84
C ALA A 158 9.86 -3.89 0.47
N ILE A 159 9.40 -4.87 -0.30
CA ILE A 159 8.51 -4.66 -1.43
C ILE A 159 7.10 -4.94 -0.93
N ALA A 160 6.20 -3.99 -1.16
CA ALA A 160 4.80 -4.10 -0.76
C ALA A 160 3.89 -3.64 -1.89
N TYR A 161 2.70 -4.23 -1.95
CA TYR A 161 1.72 -3.91 -2.98
C TYR A 161 0.28 -4.02 -2.49
N VAL A 162 -0.61 -3.33 -3.19
CA VAL A 162 -2.07 -3.42 -3.02
C VAL A 162 -2.71 -3.54 -4.40
N VAL A 163 -3.50 -4.60 -4.59
CA VAL A 163 -4.37 -4.78 -5.76
C VAL A 163 -5.78 -4.34 -5.39
N PHE A 164 -6.36 -3.48 -6.22
CA PHE A 164 -7.69 -2.93 -5.96
C PHE A 164 -8.49 -2.74 -7.24
N GLU A 165 -9.81 -2.70 -7.07
CA GLU A 165 -10.75 -2.31 -8.11
C GLU A 165 -11.38 -0.96 -7.77
N GLU A 166 -11.50 -0.11 -8.78
CA GLU A 166 -12.26 1.14 -8.70
C GLU A 166 -13.75 0.85 -8.97
N CYS A 167 -14.60 1.24 -8.01
CA CYS A 167 -16.04 1.00 -8.00
C CYS A 167 -16.85 2.30 -7.98
#